data_AF-W9R4U2-F1
#
_entry.id   AF-W9R4U2-F1
#
_cell.length_a   1.000
_cell.length_b   1.000
_cell.length_c   1.000
_cell.angle_alpha   90.00
_cell.angle_beta   90.00
_cell.angle_gamma   90.00
#
_symmetry.space_group_name_H-M   'P 1'
#
loop_
_entity.id
_entity.type
_entity.pdbx_description
1 polymer ?
#
loop_
_entity_poly.entity_id
_entity_poly.type
_entity_poly.pdbx_seq_one_letter_code
_entity_poly.pdbx_strand_id
1 'polypeptide(L)' 'MKSSLISAILLLFLVLIAAGSVSAQTCPKTLYDVGPDCKDDMCTRKCTIAYGANSKYGACHMNTPGDFFCICYLIHCN' A
#
# COMPACT_ATOMS: atom_id res chain seq x y z
N MET A 1 -13.00 -33.78 32.97
CA MET A 1 -12.44 -32.42 33.17
C MET A 1 -11.33 -32.05 32.15
N LYS A 2 -11.13 -32.78 31.03
CA LYS A 2 -10.08 -32.48 30.04
C LYS A 2 -10.60 -31.81 28.74
N SER A 3 -11.88 -31.95 28.39
CA SER A 3 -12.44 -31.36 27.15
C SER A 3 -12.66 -29.85 27.19
N SER A 4 -12.93 -29.24 28.36
CA SER A 4 -13.20 -27.80 28.45
C SER A 4 -11.98 -26.93 28.15
N LEU A 5 -10.78 -27.42 28.46
CA LEU A 5 -9.51 -26.70 28.22
C LEU A 5 -9.20 -26.57 26.73
N ILE A 6 -9.45 -27.63 25.96
CA ILE A 6 -9.17 -27.65 24.51
C ILE A 6 -10.10 -26.67 23.77
N SER A 7 -11.37 -26.62 24.17
CA SER A 7 -12.35 -25.70 23.59
C SER A 7 -12.02 -24.23 23.87
N ALA A 8 -11.55 -23.91 25.08
CA ALA A 8 -11.16 -22.56 25.46
C ALA A 8 -9.91 -22.08 24.69
N ILE A 9 -8.94 -22.98 24.48
CA ILE A 9 -7.73 -22.69 23.70
C ILE A 9 -8.09 -22.42 22.23
N LEU A 10 -8.98 -23.22 21.64
CA LEU A 10 -9.44 -23.01 20.25
C LEU A 10 -10.11 -21.63 20.06
N LEU A 11 -10.94 -21.23 21.03
CA LEU A 11 -11.62 -19.93 21.00
C LEU A 11 -10.62 -18.77 21.12
N LEU A 12 -9.60 -18.89 21.97
CA LEU A 12 -8.52 -17.90 22.09
C LEU A 12 -7.74 -17.75 20.78
N PHE A 13 -7.41 -18.86 20.10
CA PHE A 13 -6.75 -18.81 18.80
C PHE A 13 -7.62 -18.12 17.73
N LEU A 14 -8.93 -18.38 17.70
CA LEU A 14 -9.85 -17.72 16.76
C LEU A 14 -9.92 -16.20 16.97
N VAL A 15 -9.91 -15.73 18.23
CA VAL A 15 -9.90 -14.29 18.56
C VAL A 15 -8.59 -13.62 18.13
N LEU A 16 -7.44 -14.30 18.29
CA LEU A 16 -6.13 -13.79 17.88
C LEU A 16 -6.00 -13.68 16.35
N ILE A 17 -6.61 -14.60 15.59
CA ILE A 17 -6.58 -14.55 14.11
C ILE A 17 -7.47 -13.41 13.59
N ALA A 18 -8.58 -13.11 14.26
CA ALA A 18 -9.49 -12.03 13.87
C ALA A 18 -8.89 -10.61 13.99
N ALA A 19 -7.82 -10.43 14.78
CA ALA A 19 -7.11 -9.15 14.89
C ALA A 19 -6.08 -8.93 13.77
N GLY A 20 -5.81 -9.95 12.95
CA GLY A 20 -4.74 -9.96 11.96
C GLY A 20 -5.20 -9.69 10.53
N SER A 21 -5.77 -8.52 10.25
CA SER A 21 -5.75 -7.95 8.87
C SER A 21 -6.25 -6.50 8.86
N VAL A 22 -5.50 -5.60 9.49
CA VAL A 22 -5.56 -4.19 9.07
C VAL A 22 -4.90 -4.12 7.69
N SER A 23 -5.71 -4.27 6.65
CA SER A 23 -5.29 -3.99 5.27
C SER A 23 -4.72 -2.58 5.26
N ALA A 24 -3.40 -2.46 5.07
CA ALA A 24 -2.75 -1.17 4.97
C ALA A 24 -3.30 -0.48 3.72
N GLN A 25 -4.35 0.32 3.91
CA GLN A 25 -5.03 1.03 2.85
C GLN A 25 -4.01 2.01 2.24
N THR A 26 -3.47 1.64 1.09
CA THR A 26 -2.59 2.54 0.33
C THR A 26 -3.47 3.44 -0.52
N CYS A 27 -3.13 4.73 -0.54
CA CYS A 27 -3.95 5.74 -1.20
C CYS A 27 -3.25 6.17 -2.49
N PRO A 28 -3.65 5.66 -3.66
CA PRO A 28 -3.00 6.01 -4.92
C PRO A 28 -3.34 7.46 -5.31
N LYS A 29 -2.33 8.25 -5.65
CA LYS A 29 -2.46 9.56 -6.28
C LYS A 29 -1.64 9.61 -7.56
N THR A 30 -2.24 10.09 -8.64
CA THR A 30 -1.61 10.15 -9.95
C THR A 30 -0.81 11.45 -10.12
N LEU A 31 0.42 11.34 -10.60
CA LEU A 31 1.25 12.42 -11.11
C LEU A 31 1.43 12.23 -12.63
N TYR A 32 0.91 13.17 -13.41
CA TYR A 32 0.93 13.13 -14.88
C TYR A 32 2.22 13.70 -15.49
N ASP A 33 3.18 14.15 -14.67
CA ASP A 33 4.37 14.91 -15.10
C ASP A 33 5.65 14.05 -15.18
N VAL A 34 5.58 12.90 -15.86
CA VAL A 34 6.68 11.91 -15.85
C VAL A 34 7.18 11.57 -17.24
N GLY A 35 6.34 11.77 -18.26
CA GLY A 35 6.72 11.62 -19.67
C GLY A 35 7.10 10.17 -20.04
N PRO A 36 7.64 9.97 -21.25
CA PRO A 36 7.97 8.63 -21.78
C PRO A 36 9.08 7.92 -21.01
N ASP A 37 9.94 8.65 -20.29
CA ASP A 37 11.09 8.14 -19.54
C ASP A 37 10.77 7.81 -18.07
N CYS A 38 9.53 7.40 -17.79
CA CYS A 38 9.12 7.06 -16.44
C CYS A 38 9.94 5.88 -15.89
N LYS A 39 10.62 6.10 -14.76
CA LYS A 39 11.30 5.07 -13.97
C LYS A 39 10.75 5.06 -12.56
N ASP A 40 10.59 3.88 -11.97
CA ASP A 40 10.01 3.73 -10.62
C ASP A 40 10.78 4.52 -9.55
N ASP A 41 12.11 4.59 -9.65
CA ASP A 41 12.95 5.40 -8.74
C ASP A 41 12.67 6.90 -8.89
N MET A 42 12.51 7.37 -10.13
CA MET A 42 12.16 8.76 -10.42
C MET A 42 10.76 9.08 -9.92
N CYS A 43 9.81 8.18 -10.17
CA CYS A 43 8.44 8.30 -9.69
C CYS A 43 8.40 8.33 -8.15
N THR A 44 9.09 7.40 -7.48
CA THR A 44 9.23 7.39 -6.01
C THR A 44 9.80 8.70 -5.50
N ARG A 45 10.86 9.22 -6.10
CA ARG A 45 11.46 10.50 -5.69
C ARG A 45 10.50 11.67 -5.90
N LYS A 46 9.77 11.73 -7.03
CA LYS A 46 8.73 12.74 -7.27
C LYS A 46 7.60 12.63 -6.24
N CYS A 47 7.15 11.42 -5.91
CA CYS A 47 6.14 11.19 -4.88
C CYS A 47 6.61 11.65 -3.50
N THR A 48 7.86 11.36 -3.12
CA THR A 48 8.45 11.86 -1.86
C THR A 48 8.58 13.38 -1.86
N ILE A 49 8.89 14.02 -2.99
CA ILE A 49 8.93 15.50 -3.07
C ILE A 49 7.52 16.09 -2.92
N ALA A 50 6.51 15.50 -3.57
CA ALA A 50 5.13 16.02 -3.57
C ALA A 50 4.40 15.79 -2.25
N TYR A 51 4.60 14.63 -1.61
CA TYR A 51 3.83 14.20 -0.44
C TYR A 51 4.69 13.98 0.82
N GLY A 52 6.01 14.15 0.73
CA GLY A 52 6.91 14.02 1.87
C GLY A 52 6.87 12.63 2.50
N ALA A 53 6.83 12.61 3.84
CA ALA A 53 6.72 11.39 4.64
C ALA A 53 5.42 10.62 4.42
N ASN A 54 4.40 11.23 3.78
CA ASN A 54 3.16 10.53 3.45
C ASN A 54 3.31 9.64 2.20
N SER A 55 4.40 9.75 1.43
CA SER A 55 4.67 8.86 0.30
C SER A 55 5.36 7.59 0.77
N LYS A 56 4.74 6.43 0.54
CA LYS A 56 5.38 5.13 0.78
C LYS A 56 6.33 4.77 -0.36
N TYR A 57 5.85 4.88 -1.61
CA TYR A 57 6.63 4.67 -2.83
C TYR A 57 5.85 5.21 -4.05
N GLY A 58 6.51 5.28 -5.20
CA GLY A 58 5.87 5.58 -6.48
C GLY A 58 6.15 4.46 -7.50
N ALA A 59 5.20 4.20 -8.40
CA ALA A 59 5.40 3.29 -9.52
C ALA A 59 4.97 3.93 -10.85
N CYS A 60 5.68 3.59 -11.91
CA CYS A 60 5.34 3.97 -13.26
C CYS A 60 4.26 3.05 -13.83
N HIS A 61 3.25 3.67 -14.43
CA HIS A 61 2.15 3.00 -15.09
C HIS A 61 2.04 3.52 -16.51
N MET A 62 1.70 2.63 -17.43
CA MET A 62 1.51 2.97 -18.84
C MET A 62 0.02 3.16 -19.10
N ASN A 63 -0.36 4.30 -19.67
CA ASN A 63 -1.74 4.58 -20.08
C ASN A 63 -1.96 4.13 -21.53
N THR A 64 -1.09 4.59 -22.42
CA THR A 64 -1.03 4.17 -23.84
C THR A 64 0.43 3.88 -24.23
N PRO A 65 0.70 3.19 -25.35
CA PRO A 65 2.07 2.85 -25.73
C PRO A 65 2.97 4.10 -25.85
N GLY A 66 3.97 4.20 -24.97
CA GLY A 66 4.89 5.35 -24.90
C GLY A 66 4.42 6.51 -24.00
N ASP A 67 3.21 6.43 -23.43
CA ASP A 67 2.67 7.40 -22.48
C ASP A 67 2.65 6.79 -21.07
N PHE A 68 3.56 7.25 -20.23
CA PHE A 68 3.72 6.79 -18.86
C PHE A 68 3.36 7.88 -17.86
N PHE A 69 2.73 7.47 -16.77
CA PHE A 69 2.40 8.31 -15.64
C PHE A 69 2.86 7.64 -14.34
N CYS A 70 2.92 8.42 -13.27
CA CYS A 70 3.42 7.98 -11.97
C CYS A 70 2.25 7.87 -11.00
N ILE A 71 2.15 6.75 -10.29
CA ILE A 71 1.21 6.60 -9.19
C ILE A 71 2.00 6.60 -7.89
N CYS A 72 1.67 7.55 -7.01
CA CYS A 72 2.18 7.64 -5.65
C CYS A 72 1.27 6.86 -4.70
N TYR A 73 1.82 5.91 -3.97
CA TYR A 73 1.09 5.14 -2.97
C TYR A 73 1.33 5.78 -1.61
N LEU A 74 0.32 6.50 -1.12
CA LEU A 74 0.42 7.22 0.14
C LEU A 74 0.05 6.33 1.34
N ILE A 75 0.62 6.69 2.49
CA ILE A 75 0.34 6.06 3.78
C ILE A 75 -1.04 6.52 4.31
N HIS A 76 -1.40 7.77 4.03
CA HIS A 76 -2.67 8.38 4.43
C HIS A 76 -3.42 8.99 3.24
N CYS A 77 -4.74 8.78 3.21
CA CYS A 77 -5.67 9.32 2.23
C CYS A 77 -6.16 10.69 2.71
N ASN A 78 -5.31 11.72 2.65
CA ASN A 78 -5.73 13.10 2.86
C ASN A 78 -5.89 13.83 1.52
#